data_AF-A0A537EZK8-F1
#
_entry.id   AF-A0A537EZK8-F1
#
_cell.length_a   1.000
_cell.length_b   1.000
_cell.length_c   1.000
_cell.angle_alpha   90.00
_cell.angle_beta   90.00
_cell.angle_gamma   90.00
#
_symmetry.space_group_name_H-M   'P 1'
#
loop_
_entity.id
_entity.type
_entity.pdbx_description
1 polymer ?
#
loop_
_entity_poly.entity_id
_entity_poly.type
_entity_poly.pdbx_seq_one_letter_code
_entity_poly.pdbx_strand_id
1 'polypeptide(L)'
;MVAFAAPSLGTGLISILIGFLIVFIIYLLVIGFVLWLAGEIVVGRRVTFGEALGVAGVGTFLVGAIVVFLPWPFGLLVGLLVFLLLVKHYFRTGWLGAIGVGIMAIVVGIVIAFVLVAVGLAAIFVLPRFF
;
A
#
# COMPACT_ATOMS: atom_id res chain seq x y z
N MET A 1 25.39 32.80 -10.46
CA MET A 1 24.46 32.83 -9.33
C MET A 1 23.20 32.09 -9.76
N VAL A 2 23.03 30.84 -9.34
CA VAL A 2 21.82 30.06 -9.65
C VAL A 2 20.67 30.67 -8.86
N ALA A 3 19.75 31.32 -9.56
CA ALA A 3 18.52 31.83 -8.95
C ALA A 3 17.71 30.63 -8.46
N PHE A 4 17.70 30.41 -7.14
CA PHE A 4 16.78 29.51 -6.50
C PHE A 4 15.39 30.12 -6.64
N ALA A 5 14.69 29.76 -7.72
CA ALA A 5 13.30 30.15 -7.92
C ALA A 5 12.49 29.54 -6.79
N ALA A 6 12.16 30.34 -5.78
CA ALA A 6 11.23 29.95 -4.74
C ALA A 6 9.93 29.48 -5.43
N PRO A 7 9.46 28.24 -5.19
CA PRO A 7 8.23 27.76 -5.80
C PRO A 7 7.12 28.72 -5.36
N SER A 8 6.50 29.40 -6.33
CA SER A 8 5.45 30.38 -6.04
C SER A 8 4.37 29.72 -5.18
N LEU A 9 3.98 30.36 -4.08
CA LEU A 9 3.07 29.81 -3.07
C LEU A 9 1.75 29.25 -3.67
N GLY A 10 1.31 29.75 -4.83
CA GLY A 10 0.12 29.27 -5.54
C GLY A 10 0.33 28.00 -6.39
N THR A 11 1.37 27.95 -7.23
CA THR A 11 1.59 26.78 -8.12
C THR A 11 2.44 25.68 -7.46
N GLY A 12 3.27 26.04 -6.49
CA GLY A 12 4.06 25.10 -5.70
C GLY A 12 3.19 24.22 -4.81
N LEU A 13 2.23 24.79 -4.08
CA LEU A 13 1.34 24.00 -3.23
C LEU A 13 0.43 23.09 -4.06
N ILE A 14 -0.14 23.58 -5.17
CA ILE A 14 -0.99 22.76 -6.06
C ILE A 14 -0.18 21.60 -6.66
N SER A 15 1.05 21.85 -7.11
CA SER A 15 1.91 20.79 -7.66
C SER A 15 2.33 19.76 -6.60
N ILE A 16 2.58 20.18 -5.35
CA ILE A 16 2.83 19.27 -4.23
C ILE A 16 1.60 18.41 -3.92
N LEU A 17 0.40 19.00 -3.88
CA LEU A 17 -0.83 18.26 -3.62
C LEU A 17 -1.17 17.26 -4.72
N ILE A 18 -0.98 17.65 -6.00
CA ILE A 18 -1.14 16.75 -7.14
C ILE A 18 -0.10 15.61 -7.07
N GLY A 19 1.16 15.94 -6.79
CA GLY A 19 2.23 14.95 -6.61
C GLY A 19 1.93 13.96 -5.49
N PHE A 20 1.48 14.46 -4.34
CA PHE A 20 1.06 13.62 -3.21
C PHE A 20 -0.11 12.71 -3.58
N LEU A 21 -1.13 13.24 -4.27
CA LEU A 21 -2.28 12.46 -4.72
C LEU A 21 -1.86 11.36 -5.70
N ILE A 22 -0.97 11.64 -6.65
CA ILE A 22 -0.45 10.66 -7.59
C ILE A 22 0.28 9.54 -6.85
N VAL A 23 1.20 9.90 -5.95
CA VAL A 23 1.95 8.90 -5.15
C VAL A 23 1.00 8.09 -4.27
N PHE A 24 -0.01 8.71 -3.69
CA PHE A 24 -1.02 8.04 -2.88
C PHE A 24 -1.87 7.05 -3.70
N ILE A 25 -2.29 7.43 -4.91
CA ILE A 25 -3.02 6.52 -5.82
C ILE A 25 -2.12 5.36 -6.25
N ILE A 26 -0.85 5.62 -6.59
CA ILE A 26 0.12 4.56 -6.91
C ILE A 26 0.29 3.62 -5.72
N TYR A 27 0.43 4.16 -4.51
CA TYR A 27 0.52 3.37 -3.29
C TYR A 27 -0.71 2.47 -3.10
N LEU A 28 -1.93 3.00 -3.25
CA LEU A 28 -3.15 2.21 -3.14
C LEU A 28 -3.24 1.12 -4.22
N LEU A 29 -2.82 1.41 -5.44
CA LEU A 29 -2.77 0.42 -6.52
C LEU A 29 -1.76 -0.69 -6.23
N VAL A 30 -0.57 -0.35 -5.75
CA VAL A 30 0.47 -1.32 -5.40
C VAL A 30 0.00 -2.23 -4.26
N ILE A 31 -0.53 -1.67 -3.16
CA ILE A 31 -1.05 -2.48 -2.05
C ILE A 31 -2.30 -3.27 -2.46
N GLY A 32 -3.20 -2.66 -3.23
CA GLY A 32 -4.38 -3.34 -3.77
C GLY A 32 -3.98 -4.55 -4.61
N PHE A 33 -2.94 -4.42 -5.44
CA PHE A 33 -2.41 -5.52 -6.24
C PHE A 33 -1.75 -6.61 -5.39
N VAL A 34 -0.96 -6.23 -4.37
CA VAL A 34 -0.37 -7.18 -3.39
C VAL A 34 -1.45 -7.99 -2.71
N LEU A 35 -2.48 -7.32 -2.19
CA LEU A 35 -3.60 -7.94 -1.47
C LEU A 35 -4.47 -8.79 -2.38
N TRP A 36 -4.69 -8.34 -3.61
CA TRP A 36 -5.43 -9.11 -4.61
C TRP A 36 -4.70 -10.41 -4.93
N LEU A 37 -3.40 -10.34 -5.21
CA LEU A 37 -2.59 -11.51 -5.53
C LEU A 37 -2.49 -12.48 -4.34
N ALA A 38 -2.25 -11.95 -3.14
CA ALA A 38 -2.25 -12.75 -1.91
C ALA A 38 -3.62 -13.40 -1.64
N GLY A 39 -4.70 -12.65 -1.87
CA GLY A 39 -6.08 -13.13 -1.78
C GLY A 39 -6.37 -14.26 -2.76
N GLU A 40 -6.01 -14.07 -4.03
CA GLU A 40 -6.25 -15.06 -5.08
C GLU A 40 -5.45 -16.35 -4.85
N ILE A 41 -4.21 -16.26 -4.37
CA ILE A 41 -3.39 -17.45 -4.06
C ILE A 41 -3.98 -18.26 -2.88
N VAL A 42 -4.45 -17.59 -1.82
CA VAL A 42 -4.91 -18.26 -0.59
C VAL A 42 -6.36 -18.74 -0.68
N VAL A 43 -7.23 -17.91 -1.26
CA VAL A 43 -8.69 -18.11 -1.27
C VAL A 43 -9.17 -18.70 -2.60
N GLY A 44 -8.38 -18.54 -3.67
CA GLY A 44 -8.75 -18.89 -5.03
C GLY A 44 -9.51 -17.76 -5.75
N ARG A 45 -10.16 -18.10 -6.87
CA ARG A 45 -10.85 -17.16 -7.81
C ARG A 45 -12.08 -16.42 -7.25
N ARG A 46 -12.25 -16.32 -5.93
CA ARG A 46 -13.36 -15.59 -5.28
C ARG A 46 -13.02 -14.13 -4.98
N VAL A 47 -11.78 -13.72 -5.19
CA VAL A 47 -11.25 -12.41 -4.80
C VAL A 47 -11.22 -11.47 -5.99
N THR A 48 -11.98 -10.37 -5.93
CA THR A 48 -11.95 -9.33 -6.97
C THR A 48 -10.95 -8.23 -6.64
N PHE A 49 -10.35 -7.62 -7.68
CA PHE A 49 -9.42 -6.50 -7.50
C PHE A 49 -10.08 -5.29 -6.81
N GLY A 50 -11.38 -5.08 -7.02
CA GLY A 50 -12.15 -4.05 -6.34
C GLY A 50 -12.28 -4.28 -4.83
N GLU A 51 -12.48 -5.53 -4.40
CA GLU A 51 -12.49 -5.88 -2.97
C GLU A 51 -11.11 -5.68 -2.34
N ALA A 52 -10.03 -6.04 -3.04
CA ALA A 52 -8.66 -5.84 -2.57
C ALA A 52 -8.28 -4.34 -2.47
N LEU A 53 -8.71 -3.52 -3.43
CA LEU A 53 -8.55 -2.06 -3.36
C LEU A 53 -9.36 -1.46 -2.22
N GLY A 54 -10.57 -1.96 -1.95
CA GLY A 54 -11.36 -1.57 -0.79
C GLY A 54 -10.63 -1.85 0.52
N VAL A 55 -10.02 -3.03 0.66
CA VAL A 55 -9.18 -3.37 1.81
C VAL A 55 -7.92 -2.49 1.87
N ALA A 56 -7.26 -2.22 0.75
CA ALA A 56 -6.08 -1.35 0.71
C ALA A 56 -6.42 0.09 1.15
N GLY A 57 -7.48 0.66 0.60
CA GLY A 57 -7.93 2.02 0.93
C GLY A 57 -8.45 2.11 2.35
N VAL A 58 -9.52 1.36 2.68
CA VAL A 58 -10.14 1.39 4.01
C VAL A 58 -9.15 0.92 5.06
N GLY A 59 -8.36 -0.12 4.79
CA GLY A 59 -7.33 -0.61 5.71
C GLY A 59 -6.28 0.45 6.02
N THR A 60 -5.76 1.17 5.03
CA THR A 60 -4.77 2.24 5.28
C THR A 60 -5.32 3.33 6.19
N PHE A 61 -6.55 3.80 5.94
CA PHE A 61 -7.17 4.84 6.77
C PHE A 61 -7.56 4.33 8.16
N LEU A 62 -8.19 3.16 8.23
CA LEU A 62 -8.75 2.62 9.47
C LEU A 62 -7.65 2.09 10.40
N VAL A 63 -6.74 1.27 9.87
CA VAL A 63 -5.58 0.77 10.64
C VAL A 63 -4.63 1.91 10.97
N GLY A 64 -4.37 2.81 10.01
CA GLY A 64 -3.54 4.00 10.24
C GLY A 64 -4.07 4.87 11.37
N ALA A 65 -5.38 5.15 11.39
CA ALA A 65 -6.01 5.90 12.47
C ALA A 65 -5.86 5.16 13.82
N ILE A 66 -6.14 3.86 13.88
CA ILE A 66 -6.04 3.08 15.14
C ILE A 66 -4.62 3.12 15.70
N VAL A 67 -3.60 2.97 14.85
CA VAL A 67 -2.19 2.98 15.28
C VAL A 67 -1.75 4.36 15.76
N VAL A 68 -2.28 5.44 15.17
CA VAL A 68 -1.96 6.83 15.60
C VAL A 68 -2.68 7.19 16.91
N PHE A 69 -3.94 6.80 17.06
CA PHE A 69 -4.73 7.15 18.23
C PHE A 69 -4.48 6.25 19.44
N LEU A 70 -3.98 5.02 19.24
CA LEU A 70 -3.82 4.04 20.30
C LEU A 70 -2.34 3.70 20.54
N PRO A 71 -1.83 3.86 21.77
CA PRO A 71 -0.42 3.62 22.07
C PRO A 71 -0.04 2.15 21.88
N TRP A 72 1.25 1.93 21.63
CA TRP A 72 1.85 0.61 21.55
C TRP A 72 1.70 -0.13 22.90
N PRO A 73 1.37 -1.44 22.94
CA PRO A 73 1.17 -2.37 21.82
C PRO A 73 -0.29 -2.55 21.38
N PHE A 74 -1.27 -2.04 22.13
CA PHE A 74 -2.68 -2.31 21.88
C PHE A 74 -3.15 -1.81 20.51
N GLY A 75 -2.61 -0.68 20.02
CA GLY A 75 -2.90 -0.17 18.68
C GLY A 75 -2.53 -1.14 17.56
N LEU A 76 -1.43 -1.88 17.71
CA LEU A 76 -0.98 -2.85 16.71
C LEU A 76 -1.85 -4.11 16.71
N LEU A 77 -2.20 -4.63 17.91
CA LEU A 77 -3.08 -5.79 18.02
C LEU A 77 -4.48 -5.51 17.47
N VAL A 78 -5.06 -4.36 17.85
CA VAL A 78 -6.39 -3.96 17.38
C VAL A 78 -6.36 -3.63 15.88
N GLY A 79 -5.32 -2.94 15.40
CA GLY A 79 -5.12 -2.66 13.98
C GLY A 79 -5.02 -3.95 13.16
N LEU A 80 -4.27 -4.94 13.62
CA LEU A 80 -4.17 -6.24 12.98
C LEU A 80 -5.51 -6.99 12.99
N LEU A 81 -6.25 -6.94 14.11
CA LEU A 81 -7.56 -7.57 14.21
C LEU A 81 -8.59 -6.93 13.27
N VAL A 82 -8.59 -5.59 13.18
CA VAL A 82 -9.45 -4.84 12.26
C VAL A 82 -9.09 -5.12 10.81
N PHE A 83 -7.80 -5.17 10.50
CA PHE A 83 -7.32 -5.55 9.17
C PHE A 83 -7.80 -6.95 8.79
N LEU A 84 -7.64 -7.92 9.69
CA LEU A 84 -8.07 -9.29 9.47
C LEU A 84 -9.59 -9.41 9.32
N LEU A 85 -10.34 -8.60 10.06
CA LEU A 85 -11.80 -8.50 9.94
C LEU A 85 -12.21 -7.90 8.60
N LEU A 86 -11.49 -6.88 8.12
CA LEU A 86 -11.68 -6.29 6.80
C LEU A 86 -11.47 -7.32 5.70
N VAL A 87 -10.34 -8.03 5.74
CA VAL A 87 -9.99 -9.13 4.82
C VAL A 87 -11.08 -10.21 4.86
N LYS A 88 -11.54 -10.62 6.05
CA LYS A 88 -12.62 -11.60 6.21
C LYS A 88 -13.92 -11.13 5.55
N HIS A 89 -14.29 -9.87 5.75
CA HIS A 89 -15.54 -9.31 5.25
C HIS A 89 -15.50 -9.11 3.72
N TYR A 90 -14.42 -8.52 3.21
CA TYR A 90 -14.25 -8.22 1.79
C TYR A 90 -13.99 -9.47 0.95
N PHE A 91 -13.14 -10.40 1.40
CA PHE A 91 -12.83 -11.61 0.62
C PHE A 91 -13.79 -12.79 0.90
N ARG A 92 -14.81 -12.58 1.75
CA ARG A 92 -15.81 -13.58 2.16
C ARG A 92 -15.19 -14.92 2.57
N THR A 93 -14.10 -14.87 3.32
CA THR A 93 -13.34 -16.06 3.72
C THR A 93 -13.67 -16.52 5.13
N GLY A 94 -13.33 -17.77 5.45
CA GLY A 94 -13.21 -18.22 6.84
C GLY A 94 -12.04 -17.53 7.57
N TRP A 95 -11.96 -17.74 8.89
CA TRP A 95 -10.86 -17.21 9.73
C TRP A 95 -9.47 -17.69 9.26
N LEU A 96 -9.35 -18.96 8.85
CA LEU A 96 -8.10 -19.52 8.32
C LEU A 96 -7.68 -18.85 7.00
N GLY A 97 -8.64 -18.50 6.14
CA GLY A 97 -8.36 -17.77 4.90
C GLY A 97 -7.86 -16.37 5.16
N ALA A 98 -8.45 -15.65 6.12
CA ALA A 98 -8.01 -14.30 6.46
C ALA A 98 -6.58 -14.27 7.01
N ILE A 99 -6.23 -15.22 7.88
CA ILE A 99 -4.85 -15.37 8.40
C ILE A 99 -3.89 -15.73 7.26
N GLY A 100 -4.28 -16.66 6.38
CA GLY A 100 -3.49 -17.03 5.21
C GLY A 100 -3.21 -15.85 4.29
N VAL A 101 -4.22 -15.00 4.02
CA VAL A 101 -4.05 -13.78 3.21
C VAL A 101 -3.12 -12.79 3.90
N GLY A 102 -3.22 -12.62 5.22
CA GLY A 102 -2.29 -11.79 5.98
C GLY A 102 -0.84 -12.24 5.84
N ILE A 103 -0.59 -13.55 5.97
CA ILE A 103 0.75 -14.13 5.80
C ILE A 103 1.23 -14.00 4.35
N MET A 104 0.38 -14.34 3.38
CA MET A 104 0.74 -14.22 1.96
C MET A 104 0.94 -12.78 1.53
N ALA A 105 0.23 -11.81 2.10
CA ALA A 105 0.46 -10.40 1.84
C ALA A 105 1.87 -9.97 2.26
N ILE A 106 2.39 -10.50 3.37
CA ILE A 106 3.79 -10.28 3.78
C ILE A 106 4.74 -10.87 2.74
N VAL A 107 4.52 -12.11 2.31
CA VAL A 107 5.37 -12.79 1.31
C VAL A 107 5.38 -12.03 -0.02
N VAL A 108 4.21 -11.70 -0.55
CA VAL A 108 4.08 -10.95 -1.82
C VAL A 108 4.65 -9.54 -1.67
N GLY A 109 4.46 -8.90 -0.51
CA GLY A 109 5.07 -7.61 -0.18
C GLY A 109 6.59 -7.64 -0.22
N ILE A 110 7.22 -8.69 0.33
CA ILE A 110 8.68 -8.89 0.26
C ILE A 110 9.12 -9.05 -1.19
N VAL A 111 8.45 -9.88 -1.98
CA VAL A 111 8.77 -10.10 -3.41
C VAL A 111 8.70 -8.79 -4.19
N ILE A 112 7.64 -8.00 -3.99
CA ILE A 112 7.48 -6.71 -4.66
C ILE A 112 8.53 -5.71 -4.20
N ALA A 113 8.89 -5.68 -2.91
CA ALA A 113 9.97 -4.83 -2.42
C ALA A 113 11.30 -5.15 -3.10
N PHE A 114 11.63 -6.44 -3.26
CA PHE A 114 12.82 -6.86 -4.02
C PHE A 114 12.78 -6.39 -5.47
N VAL A 115 11.64 -6.53 -6.14
CA VAL A 115 11.46 -6.06 -7.53
C VAL A 115 11.62 -4.53 -7.61
N LEU A 116 10.99 -3.78 -6.71
CA LEU A 116 11.06 -2.31 -6.68
C LEU A 116 12.49 -1.83 -6.40
N VAL A 117 13.21 -2.48 -5.48
CA VAL A 117 14.62 -2.17 -5.22
C VAL A 117 15.48 -2.46 -6.44
N ALA A 118 15.28 -3.61 -7.10
CA ALA A 118 16.00 -3.96 -8.32
C ALA A 118 15.73 -2.96 -9.45
N VAL A 119 14.47 -2.57 -9.66
CA VAL A 119 14.08 -1.55 -10.65
C VAL A 119 14.62 -0.18 -10.28
N GLY A 120 14.61 0.20 -9.00
CA GLY A 120 15.16 1.46 -8.51
C GLY A 120 16.67 1.54 -8.72
N LEU A 121 17.41 0.48 -8.37
CA LEU A 121 18.84 0.36 -8.64
C LEU A 121 19.15 0.38 -10.14
N ALA A 122 18.38 -0.35 -10.94
CA ALA A 122 18.49 -0.31 -12.39
C ALA A 122 18.27 1.11 -12.90
N ALA A 123 17.20 1.79 -12.48
CA ALA A 123 16.92 3.18 -12.86
C ALA A 123 18.06 4.12 -12.46
N ILE A 124 18.62 4.01 -11.26
CA ILE A 124 19.76 4.83 -10.81
C ILE A 124 21.01 4.56 -11.65
N PHE A 125 21.25 3.32 -12.08
CA PHE A 125 22.40 2.97 -12.93
C PHE A 125 22.16 3.33 -14.41
N VAL A 126 20.90 3.43 -14.82
CA VAL A 126 20.45 3.64 -16.20
C VAL A 126 20.13 5.09 -16.53
N LEU A 127 19.71 5.91 -15.58
CA LEU A 127 19.42 7.32 -15.81
C LEU A 127 20.68 8.16 -16.12
N PRO A 128 21.87 7.91 -15.52
CA PRO A 128 23.09 8.67 -15.80
C PRO A 128 23.67 8.45 -17.20
N ARG A 129 23.22 7.44 -17.95
CA ARG A 129 23.66 7.18 -19.33
C ARG A 129 22.83 7.92 -20.38
N PHE A 130 21.75 8.59 -19.98
CA PHE A 130 20.88 9.36 -20.87
C PHE A 130 20.92 10.89 -20.62
N PHE A 131 21.62 11.33 -19.57
CA PHE A 131 21.95 12.73 -19.28
C PHE A 131 23.45 12.96 -19.47
#